data_AF-A0A969NQ35-F1
#
_entry.id   AF-A0A969NQ35-F1
#
_cell.length_a   1.000
_cell.length_b   1.000
_cell.length_c   1.000
_cell.angle_alpha   90.00
_cell.angle_beta   90.00
_cell.angle_gamma   90.00
#
_symmetry.space_group_name_H-M   'P 1'
#
loop_
_entity.id
_entity.type
_entity.pdbx_description
1 polymer ?
#
loop_
_entity_poly.entity_id
_entity_poly.type
_entity_poly.pdbx_seq_one_letter_code
_entity_poly.pdbx_strand_id
1 'polypeptide(L)' 'EGESGQIVTFEAPIHSSNVMLYSEKQKVASRVCYTFTEEGRKVRMLKKTGEIID' A
#
# COMPACT_ATOMS: atom_id res chain seq x y z
N GLU A 1 -27.56 -5.55 -37.61
CA GLU A 1 -26.13 -5.21 -37.80
C GLU A 1 -25.67 -4.54 -36.51
N GLY A 2 -24.73 -5.00 -35.70
CA GLY A 2 -23.85 -6.16 -35.65
C GLY A 2 -22.94 -5.85 -34.47
N GLU A 3 -23.21 -6.40 -33.29
CA GLU A 3 -22.41 -6.09 -32.10
C GLU A 3 -21.05 -6.80 -32.23
N SER A 4 -19.99 -6.02 -32.48
CA SER A 4 -18.62 -6.54 -32.46
C SER A 4 -18.16 -6.65 -31.00
N GLY A 5 -17.80 -7.86 -30.57
CA GLY A 5 -17.18 -8.07 -29.27
C GLY A 5 -15.84 -7.33 -29.16
N GLN A 6 -15.43 -7.02 -27.92
CA GLN A 6 -14.17 -6.35 -27.63
C GLN A 6 -13.31 -7.22 -26.70
N ILE A 7 -12.02 -7.33 -27.00
CA ILE A 7 -11.04 -7.90 -26.06
C ILE A 7 -10.53 -6.74 -25.20
N VAL A 8 -10.84 -6.79 -23.90
CA VAL A 8 -10.44 -5.76 -22.93
C VAL A 8 -9.61 -6.41 -21.84
N THR A 9 -8.45 -5.84 -21.57
CA THR A 9 -7.64 -6.17 -20.40
C THR A 9 -8.14 -5.36 -19.21
N PHE A 10 -8.42 -6.03 -18.08
CA PHE A 10 -8.82 -5.37 -16.85
C PHE A 10 -8.02 -5.92 -15.67
N GLU A 11 -7.96 -5.15 -14.60
CA GLU A 11 -7.24 -5.53 -13.39
C GLU A 11 -8.10 -6.47 -12.54
N ALA A 12 -7.51 -7.58 -12.11
CA ALA A 12 -8.15 -8.53 -11.21
C ALA A 12 -7.73 -8.25 -9.75
N PRO A 13 -8.61 -8.56 -8.77
CA PRO A 13 -8.26 -8.45 -7.36
C PRO A 13 -7.04 -9.33 -7.01
N ILE A 14 -6.19 -8.82 -6.11
CA ILE A 14 -5.08 -9.57 -5.52
C ILE A 14 -5.29 -9.72 -4.02
N HIS A 15 -4.85 -10.85 -3.46
CA HIS A 15 -4.93 -11.07 -2.02
C HIS A 15 -4.01 -10.10 -1.25
N SER A 16 -4.52 -9.51 -0.17
CA SER A 16 -3.84 -8.46 0.59
C SER A 16 -2.53 -8.92 1.24
N SER A 17 -2.35 -10.22 1.50
CA SER A 17 -1.08 -10.75 2.04
C SER A 17 0.08 -10.70 1.04
N ASN A 18 -0.21 -10.50 -0.25
CA ASN A 18 0.80 -10.48 -1.30
C ASN A 18 1.36 -9.07 -1.56
N VAL A 19 0.90 -8.06 -0.82
CA VAL A 19 1.34 -6.67 -0.95
C VAL A 19 1.99 -6.15 0.32
N MET A 20 2.87 -5.16 0.17
CA MET A 20 3.57 -4.51 1.28
C MET A 20 3.58 -2.99 1.06
N LEU A 21 3.60 -2.22 2.15
CA LEU A 21 3.76 -0.77 2.06
C LEU A 21 5.16 -0.41 1.57
N TYR A 22 5.21 0.60 0.71
CA TYR A 22 6.41 1.03 0.01
C TYR A 22 6.76 2.47 0.40
N SER A 23 8.02 2.70 0.76
CA SER A 23 8.55 4.06 0.95
C SER A 23 9.05 4.59 -0.38
N GLU A 24 8.42 5.65 -0.91
CA GLU A 24 8.89 6.33 -2.12
C GLU A 24 10.23 7.05 -1.91
N LYS A 25 10.48 7.53 -0.69
CA LYS A 25 11.70 8.27 -0.32
C LYS A 25 12.92 7.36 -0.33
N GLN A 26 12.82 6.20 0.30
CA GLN A 26 13.94 5.26 0.43
C GLN A 26 13.92 4.15 -0.61
N LYS A 27 12.84 4.06 -1.41
CA LYS A 27 12.61 3.03 -2.43
C LYS A 27 12.65 1.59 -1.87
N VAL A 28 12.09 1.41 -0.68
CA VAL A 28 12.11 0.13 0.03
C VAL A 28 10.73 -0.26 0.53
N ALA A 29 10.36 -1.52 0.33
CA ALA A 29 9.18 -2.13 0.94
C ALA A 29 9.47 -2.53 2.41
N SER A 30 8.53 -2.20 3.30
CA SER A 30 8.66 -2.47 4.74
C SER A 30 7.35 -2.91 5.40
N ARG A 31 7.49 -3.73 6.44
CA ARG A 31 6.40 -4.05 7.38
C ARG A 31 6.01 -2.83 8.22
N VAL A 32 4.81 -2.88 8.78
CA VAL A 32 4.22 -1.82 9.63
C VAL A 32 4.45 -2.10 11.11
N CYS A 33 4.63 -1.04 11.89
CA CYS A 33 4.44 -1.00 13.34
C CYS A 33 3.52 0.16 13.74
N TYR A 34 3.12 0.20 15.00
CA TYR A 34 2.36 1.31 15.57
C TYR A 34 3.25 2.14 16.48
N THR A 35 3.11 3.45 16.41
CA THR A 35 3.73 4.40 17.35
C THR A 35 2.70 5.45 17.77
N PHE A 36 3.01 6.25 18.79
CA PHE A 36 2.20 7.37 19.23
C PHE A 36 2.90 8.67 18.84
N THR A 37 2.16 9.63 18.30
CA THR A 37 2.67 10.98 18.12
C THR A 37 2.75 11.69 19.48
N GLU A 38 3.48 12.81 19.53
CA GLU A 38 3.58 13.64 20.74
C GLU A 38 2.20 14.16 21.22
N GLU A 39 1.24 14.27 20.29
CA GLU A 39 -0.16 14.63 20.53
C GLU A 39 -1.02 13.45 21.04
N GLY A 40 -0.43 12.27 21.23
CA GLY A 40 -1.12 11.06 21.73
C GLY A 40 -1.88 10.25 20.68
N ARG A 41 -1.77 10.59 19.38
CA ARG A 41 -2.46 9.85 18.30
C ARG A 41 -1.68 8.58 17.95
N LYS A 42 -2.38 7.45 17.89
CA LYS A 42 -1.82 6.18 17.40
C LYS A 42 -1.71 6.23 15.87
N VAL A 43 -0.49 6.09 15.36
CA VAL A 43 -0.19 6.14 13.93
C VAL A 43 0.57 4.90 13.48
N ARG A 44 0.48 4.59 12.18
CA ARG A 44 1.26 3.53 11.54
C ARG A 44 2.60 4.06 11.05
N MET A 45 3.65 3.27 11.24
CA MET A 45 5.01 3.61 10.85
C MET A 45 5.67 2.44 10.11
N LEU A 46 6.51 2.74 9.12
CA LEU A 46 7.35 1.75 8.44
C LEU A 46 8.50 1.33 9.35
N LYS A 47 8.62 0.02 9.61
CA LYS A 47 9.67 -0.54 10.49
C LYS A 47 11.10 -0.27 10.01
N LYS A 48 11.36 -0.30 8.69
CA LYS A 48 12.71 -0.11 8.15
C LYS A 48 13.15 1.34 8.11
N THR A 49 12.21 2.26 7.84
CA THR A 49 12.54 3.66 7.52
C THR A 49 12.16 4.62 8.65
N GLY A 50 11.28 4.22 9.56
CA GLY A 50 10.75 5.10 10.60
C GLY A 50 9.72 6.11 10.09
N GLU A 51 9.28 6.01 8.84
CA GLU A 51 8.34 6.95 8.25
C GLU A 51 6.92 6.70 8.73
N ILE A 52 6.24 7.76 9.16
CA ILE A 52 4.83 7.76 9.53
C ILE A 52 3.97 7.80 8.25
N ILE A 53 2.96 6.93 8.18
CA ILE A 53 2.08 6.78 7.01
C ILE A 53 0.66 7.33 7.29
N ASP A 54 0.33 7.57 8.55
CA ASP A 54 -1.04 7.76 9.07
C ASP A 54 -1.28 9.12 9.73
#